data_AF-A0A938C8J3-F1
#
_entry.id   AF-A0A938C8J3-F1
#
_cell.length_a   1.000
_cell.length_b   1.000
_cell.length_c   1.000
_cell.angle_alpha   90.00
_cell.angle_beta   90.00
_cell.angle_gamma   90.00
#
_symmetry.space_group_name_H-M   'P 1'
#
loop_
_entity.id
_entity.type
_entity.pdbx_description
1 polymer ?
#
loop_
_entity_poly.entity_id
_entity_poly.type
_entity_poly.pdbx_seq_one_letter_code
_entity_poly.pdbx_strand_id
1 'polypeptide(L)' 'MRGEVPYHDPRELIGDVLRFGKDCEVIAPAELRETVAAEVKAMAGVDGK' A
#
# COMPACT_ATOMS: atom_id res chain seq x y z
N MET A 1 -0.51 14.70 14.21
CA MET A 1 0.81 14.10 14.52
C MET A 1 1.21 13.29 13.30
N ARG A 2 2.33 13.60 12.65
CA ARG A 2 2.82 12.84 11.49
C ARG A 2 3.85 11.85 12.02
N GLY A 3 3.57 10.55 11.90
CA GLY A 3 4.48 9.48 12.29
C GLY A 3 5.19 8.96 11.05
N GLU A 4 6.49 8.71 11.17
CA GLU A 4 7.27 7.98 10.18
C GLU A 4 7.59 6.61 10.78
N VAL A 5 7.33 5.55 10.02
CA VAL A 5 7.51 4.18 10.48
C VAL A 5 8.75 3.62 9.78
N PRO A 6 9.80 3.22 10.53
CA PRO A 6 10.93 2.52 9.93
C PRO A 6 10.47 1.14 9.45
N TYR A 7 10.85 0.77 8.23
CA TYR A 7 10.58 -0.55 7.67
C TYR A 7 11.86 -1.14 7.08
N HIS A 8 12.00 -2.46 7.16
CA HIS A 8 13.18 -3.18 6.67
C HIS A 8 12.96 -3.71 5.24
N ASP A 9 11.74 -4.13 4.91
CA ASP A 9 11.35 -4.59 3.58
C ASP A 9 10.01 -3.95 3.15
N PRO A 10 9.92 -3.34 1.95
CA PRO A 10 8.68 -2.73 1.46
C PRO A 10 7.46 -3.67 1.48
N ARG A 11 7.66 -4.98 1.32
CA ARG A 11 6.58 -5.98 1.24
C ARG A 11 5.84 -6.16 2.56
N GLU A 12 6.53 -5.99 3.68
CA GLU A 12 5.92 -6.05 5.02
C GLU A 12 4.88 -4.94 5.18
N LEU A 13 5.28 -3.72 4.78
CA LEU A 13 4.42 -2.54 4.89
C LEU A 13 3.23 -2.60 3.93
N ILE A 14 3.40 -3.16 2.72
CA ILE A 14 2.30 -3.40 1.79
C ILE A 14 1.26 -4.33 2.42
N GLY A 15 1.70 -5.45 3.01
CA GLY A 15 0.79 -6.40 3.67
C GLY A 15 -0.02 -5.76 4.80
N ASP A 16 0.63 -4.95 5.64
CA ASP A 16 -0.04 -4.23 6.72
C ASP A 16 -1.05 -3.21 6.18
N VAL A 17 -0.67 -2.40 5.19
CA VAL A 17 -1.57 -1.41 4.58
C VAL A 17 -2.81 -2.10 3.99
N LEU A 18 -2.63 -3.19 3.24
CA LEU A 18 -3.73 -3.94 2.65
C LEU A 18 -4.62 -4.61 3.70
N ARG A 19 -4.03 -5.06 4.82
CA ARG A 19 -4.76 -5.63 5.96
C ARG A 19 -5.69 -4.60 6.62
N PHE A 20 -5.24 -3.36 6.78
CA PHE A 20 -6.09 -2.27 7.31
C PHE A 20 -7.06 -1.71 6.24
N GLY A 21 -6.73 -1.87 4.96
CA GLY A 21 -7.57 -1.50 3.85
C GLY A 21 -7.91 0.00 3.87
N LYS A 22 -9.21 0.33 3.81
CA LYS A 22 -9.70 1.71 3.68
C LYS A 22 -9.33 2.63 4.86
N ASP A 23 -8.96 2.06 5.99
CA ASP A 23 -8.64 2.82 7.20
C ASP A 23 -7.17 3.28 7.23
N CYS A 24 -6.38 2.95 6.20
CA CYS A 24 -4.98 3.33 6.04
C CYS A 24 -4.70 3.88 4.63
N GLU A 25 -3.88 4.93 4.53
CA GLU A 25 -3.45 5.52 3.26
C GLU A 25 -1.93 5.71 3.26
N VAL A 26 -1.28 5.37 2.14
CA VAL A 26 0.13 5.66 1.92
C VAL A 26 0.28 7.04 1.28
N ILE A 27 0.85 7.99 2.02
CA ILE A 27 1.14 9.33 1.50
C ILE A 27 2.50 9.38 0.78
N ALA A 28 3.49 8.67 1.31
CA ALA A 28 4.86 8.58 0.79
C ALA A 28 5.56 7.31 1.32
N PRO A 29 6.62 6.82 0.66
CA PRO A 29 7.13 7.26 -0.66
C PRO A 29 6.17 6.91 -1.81
N ALA A 30 6.34 7.59 -2.95
CA ALA A 30 5.44 7.44 -4.10
C ALA A 30 5.40 5.99 -4.64
N GLU A 31 6.56 5.33 -4.69
CA GLU A 31 6.70 3.93 -5.12
C GLU A 31 5.86 2.96 -4.29
N LEU A 32 5.78 3.17 -2.98
CA LEU A 32 5.00 2.33 -2.07
C LEU A 32 3.51 2.54 -2.32
N ARG A 33 3.09 3.80 -2.49
CA ARG A 33 1.70 4.15 -2.82
C ARG A 33 1.27 3.53 -4.15
N GLU A 34 2.12 3.61 -5.17
CA GLU A 34 1.86 3.02 -6.48
C GLU A 34 1.74 1.50 -6.41
N THR A 35 2.62 0.86 -5.63
CA THR A 35 2.59 -0.59 -5.43
C THR A 35 1.31 -1.03 -4.73
N VAL A 36 0.94 -0.39 -3.61
CA VAL A 36 -0.33 -0.68 -2.91
C VAL A 36 -1.53 -0.48 -3.84
N ALA A 37 -1.55 0.59 -4.64
CA ALA A 37 -2.63 0.83 -5.58
C ALA A 37 -2.72 -0.25 -6.68
N ALA A 38 -1.58 -0.76 -7.16
CA ALA A 38 -1.54 -1.86 -8.12
C ALA A 38 -2.09 -3.16 -7.51
N GLU A 39 -1.67 -3.51 -6.30
CA GLU A 39 -2.18 -4.69 -5.59
C GLU A 39 -3.70 -4.63 -5.35
N VAL A 40 -4.22 -3.46 -4.95
CA VAL A 40 -5.67 -3.25 -4.79
C VAL A 40 -6.41 -3.45 -6.12
N LYS A 41 -5.86 -2.94 -7.23
CA LYS A 41 -6.47 -3.12 -8.57
C LYS A 41 -6.47 -4.59 -9.00
N ALA A 42 -5.37 -5.30 -8.78
CA ALA A 42 -5.25 -6.73 -9.07
C ALA A 42 -6.27 -7.54 -8.27
N MET A 43 -6.43 -7.26 -6.98
CA MET A 43 -7.42 -7.92 -6.12
C MET A 43 -8.87 -7.60 -6.53
N ALA A 44 -9.14 -6.38 -6.97
CA ALA A 44 -10.45 -5.97 -7.45
C ALA A 44 -10.77 -6.47 -8.88
N GLY A 45 -9.83 -7.13 -9.55
CA GLY A 45 -10.01 -7.63 -10.91
C GLY A 45 -10.19 -6.51 -11.94
N VAL A 46 -9.76 -5.28 -11.62
CA VAL A 46 -9.84 -4.11 -12.49
C VAL A 46 -8.56 -3.90 -13.31
N ASP A 47 -7.68 -4.90 -13.33
CA ASP A 47 -6.62 -4.98 -14.33
C ASP A 47 -7.28 -5.19 -15.68
N GLY A 48 -7.50 -4.09 -16.40
CA GLY A 48 -8.04 -4.07 -17.75
C GLY A 48 -7.16 -4.93 -18.66
N LYS A 49 -7.58 -6.17 -18.84
CA LYS A 49 -7.20 -7.02 -19.96
C LYS A 49 -8.37 -7.15 -20.91
#